data_AF-A0A8J3ZQV1-F1
#
_entry.id   AF-A0A8J3ZQV1-F1
#
_cell.length_a   1.000
_cell.length_b   1.000
_cell.length_c   1.000
_cell.angle_alpha   90.00
_cell.angle_beta   90.00
_cell.angle_gamma   90.00
#
_symmetry.space_group_name_H-M   'P 1'
#
loop_
_entity.id
_entity.type
_entity.pdbx_description
1 polymer ?
#
loop_
_entity_poly.entity_id
_entity_poly.type
_entity_poly.pdbx_seq_one_letter_code
_entity_poly.pdbx_strand_id
1 'polypeptide(L)'
;MPAVTELHAEFVRTPDAGSLSRLLKESWALVEEQQDKLASYFYARMFLSNPQLRDLFPVQMDVQRARLLGAIVTAVQSVDDPDRLDEYLTALGRDHRKFHVTPEQYDVVGAALMEALRTFAGDEWAPEYDQAWRDAYGAIAGIMIKGAENDADNPPYWHAEVLFHERRGRDIAVLTVRPLQPLEFRAGQYFSLECKHQPRLWRVYSAANAPRKDGSIDFHVRAVGAGWVSSALVRKVKPGEMLRLAAPMGSMVLDRRSTRDIVCVAGGTGLAPIKALIEELTRYNRTRWVHVFYGARDRDDLYDLPALNRLANSYPWLSVVPACSEDFEFQGEQGNLNEVVARYGPWQDHDFFVSGSPGMVRNTLRTLAEMQVPAMRIKYDAFGDL
;
A
#
# COMPACT_ATOMS: atom_id res chain seq x y z
N MET A 1 6.19 -26.19 21.07
CA MET A 1 4.94 -25.41 21.28
C MET A 1 4.61 -25.19 22.76
N PRO A 2 5.58 -24.83 23.62
CA PRO A 2 5.28 -23.91 24.74
C PRO A 2 6.09 -22.60 24.70
N ALA A 3 7.34 -22.64 24.21
CA ALA A 3 8.28 -21.51 24.28
C ALA A 3 7.89 -20.27 23.43
N VAL A 4 7.09 -20.44 22.38
CA VAL A 4 6.70 -19.34 21.47
C VAL A 4 5.50 -18.55 22.01
N THR A 5 4.70 -19.15 22.89
CA THR A 5 3.58 -18.48 23.55
C THR A 5 4.05 -17.64 24.74
N GLU A 6 5.19 -18.00 25.34
CA GLU A 6 5.84 -17.21 26.40
C GLU A 6 6.49 -15.93 25.85
N LEU A 7 7.14 -15.98 24.67
CA LEU A 7 7.68 -14.78 23.99
C LEU A 7 6.58 -13.77 23.58
N HIS A 8 5.40 -14.25 23.17
CA HIS A 8 4.24 -13.41 22.86
C HIS A 8 3.66 -12.70 24.09
N ALA A 9 3.81 -13.30 25.28
CA ALA A 9 3.31 -12.75 26.54
C ALA A 9 4.30 -11.79 27.21
N GLU A 10 5.61 -11.97 27.01
CA GLU A 10 6.65 -11.04 27.50
C GLU A 10 6.74 -9.75 26.68
N PHE A 11 6.44 -9.78 25.38
CA PHE A 11 6.47 -8.59 24.52
C PHE A 11 5.35 -7.57 24.84
N VAL A 12 4.19 -8.06 25.30
CA VAL A 12 2.97 -7.25 25.48
C VAL A 12 2.71 -6.85 26.95
N ARG A 13 3.50 -7.37 27.91
CA ARG A 13 3.30 -7.10 29.35
C ARG A 13 4.57 -6.81 30.16
N THR A 14 5.66 -6.40 29.52
CA THR A 14 6.83 -5.86 30.24
C THR A 14 6.60 -4.40 30.61
N PRO A 15 7.00 -3.92 31.81
CA PRO A 15 6.95 -2.50 32.20
C PRO A 15 7.79 -1.54 31.33
N ASP A 16 8.35 -2.03 30.21
CA ASP A 16 9.51 -1.49 29.50
C ASP A 16 9.21 -1.06 28.04
N ALA A 17 7.98 -1.25 27.54
CA ALA A 17 7.61 -0.84 26.18
C ALA A 17 7.81 0.68 25.94
N GLY A 18 7.54 1.50 26.96
CA GLY A 18 7.82 2.94 26.93
C GLY A 18 9.31 3.27 26.93
N SER A 19 10.16 2.38 27.47
CA SER A 19 11.61 2.51 27.43
C SER A 19 12.15 2.14 26.04
N LEU A 20 11.66 1.06 25.43
CA LEU A 20 12.05 0.64 24.07
C LEU A 20 11.72 1.71 23.02
N SER A 21 10.47 2.19 22.99
CA SER A 21 10.02 3.25 22.07
C SER A 21 10.89 4.51 22.21
N ARG A 22 11.22 4.89 23.46
CA ARG A 22 12.12 6.01 23.76
C ARG A 22 13.53 5.76 23.24
N LEU A 23 14.14 4.61 23.53
CA LEU A 23 15.50 4.26 23.10
C LEU A 23 15.63 4.25 21.57
N LEU A 24 14.64 3.69 20.85
CA LEU A 24 14.63 3.70 19.38
C LEU A 24 14.52 5.12 18.82
N LYS A 25 13.66 5.97 19.40
CA LYS A 25 13.48 7.36 18.97
C LYS A 25 14.72 8.23 19.27
N GLU A 26 15.30 8.11 20.46
CA GLU A 26 16.52 8.84 20.87
C GLU A 26 17.70 8.46 19.97
N SER A 27 17.94 7.16 19.78
CA SER A 27 19.04 6.69 18.94
C SER A 27 18.83 6.97 17.45
N TRP A 28 17.58 7.00 16.95
CA TRP A 28 17.27 7.43 15.59
C TRP A 28 17.62 8.90 15.35
N ALA A 29 17.35 9.78 16.33
CA ALA A 29 17.65 11.20 16.21
C ALA A 29 19.15 11.48 15.99
N LEU A 30 20.04 10.59 16.46
CA LEU A 30 21.49 10.69 16.23
C LEU A 30 21.89 10.53 14.76
N VAL A 31 21.10 9.82 13.96
CA VAL A 31 21.44 9.44 12.59
C VAL A 31 20.53 10.05 11.53
N GLU A 32 19.44 10.69 11.93
CA GLU A 32 18.37 11.18 11.05
C GLU A 32 18.87 12.14 9.96
N GLU A 33 19.75 13.09 10.31
CA GLU A 33 20.34 14.04 9.34
C GLU A 33 21.23 13.36 8.29
N GLN A 34 21.71 12.14 8.56
CA GLN A 34 22.62 11.38 7.71
C GLN A 34 21.97 10.16 7.08
N GLN A 35 20.64 10.06 7.11
CA GLN A 35 19.86 8.91 6.67
C GLN A 35 20.24 8.36 5.27
N ASP A 36 20.53 9.23 4.29
CA ASP A 36 20.90 8.81 2.95
C ASP A 36 22.27 8.12 2.90
N LYS A 37 23.22 8.60 3.71
CA LYS A 37 24.55 8.01 3.85
C LYS A 37 24.47 6.69 4.61
N LEU A 38 23.67 6.65 5.68
CA LEU A 38 23.39 5.43 6.45
C LEU A 38 22.81 4.35 5.55
N ALA A 39 21.78 4.65 4.76
CA ALA A 39 21.18 3.70 3.82
C ALA A 39 22.22 3.21 2.80
N SER A 40 23.04 4.11 2.24
CA SER A 40 24.08 3.74 1.28
C SER A 40 25.14 2.81 1.89
N TYR A 41 25.57 3.08 3.13
CA TYR A 41 26.52 2.25 3.87
C TYR A 41 25.92 0.88 4.20
N PHE A 42 24.68 0.83 4.69
CA PHE A 42 23.94 -0.40 4.95
C PHE A 42 23.98 -1.35 3.74
N TYR A 43 23.59 -0.87 2.55
CA TYR A 43 23.58 -1.70 1.34
C TYR A 43 25.00 -2.12 0.93
N ALA A 44 25.98 -1.23 1.06
CA ALA A 44 27.37 -1.57 0.79
C ALA A 44 27.88 -2.69 1.70
N ARG A 45 27.63 -2.61 3.01
CA ARG A 45 28.01 -3.65 3.98
C ARG A 45 27.30 -4.98 3.74
N MET A 46 26.01 -4.94 3.43
CA MET A 46 25.22 -6.13 3.09
C MET A 46 25.80 -6.84 1.85
N PHE A 47 26.04 -6.11 0.75
CA PHE A 47 26.56 -6.71 -0.48
C PHE A 47 28.04 -7.09 -0.40
N LEU A 48 28.86 -6.38 0.38
CA LEU A 48 30.26 -6.78 0.60
C LEU A 48 30.36 -8.07 1.41
N SER A 49 29.49 -8.22 2.42
CA SER A 49 29.49 -9.41 3.28
C SER A 49 28.82 -10.61 2.59
N ASN A 50 27.80 -10.37 1.77
CA ASN A 50 27.06 -11.40 1.05
C ASN A 50 26.75 -10.97 -0.40
N PRO A 51 27.70 -11.10 -1.34
CA PRO A 51 27.55 -10.59 -2.71
C PRO A 51 26.35 -11.16 -3.47
N GLN A 52 25.94 -12.40 -3.18
CA GLN A 52 24.81 -13.06 -3.84
C GLN A 52 23.46 -12.35 -3.57
N LEU A 53 23.34 -11.62 -2.45
CA LEU A 53 22.13 -10.86 -2.15
C LEU A 53 21.85 -9.78 -3.20
N ARG A 54 22.86 -9.34 -3.95
CA ARG A 54 22.68 -8.33 -5.00
C ARG A 54 21.65 -8.75 -6.04
N ASP A 55 21.49 -10.05 -6.29
CA ASP A 55 20.56 -10.57 -7.30
C ASP A 55 19.08 -10.40 -6.93
N LEU A 56 18.79 -10.20 -5.63
CA LEU A 56 17.45 -9.94 -5.12
C LEU A 56 16.96 -8.51 -5.39
N PHE A 57 17.88 -7.60 -5.72
CA PHE A 57 17.59 -6.17 -5.86
C PHE A 57 17.59 -5.71 -7.32
N PRO A 58 16.78 -4.67 -7.67
CA PRO A 58 16.82 -4.06 -8.99
C PRO A 58 18.20 -3.46 -9.31
N VAL A 59 18.46 -3.18 -10.58
CA VAL A 59 19.73 -2.54 -11.02
C VAL A 59 19.87 -1.15 -10.40
N GLN A 60 18.79 -0.36 -10.41
CA GLN A 60 18.72 0.96 -9.79
C GLN A 60 18.28 0.86 -8.34
N MET A 61 19.02 1.51 -7.45
CA MET A 61 18.84 1.37 -5.99
C MET A 61 18.29 2.61 -5.30
N ASP A 62 18.25 3.78 -5.93
CA ASP A 62 17.94 5.05 -5.25
C ASP A 62 16.56 5.04 -4.58
N VAL A 63 15.54 4.60 -5.33
CA VAL A 63 14.16 4.45 -4.80
C VAL A 63 14.08 3.36 -3.72
N GLN A 64 14.89 2.30 -3.85
CA GLN A 64 14.89 1.19 -2.90
C GLN A 64 15.57 1.57 -1.57
N ARG A 65 16.59 2.43 -1.61
CA ARG A 65 17.27 2.97 -0.42
C ARG A 65 16.31 3.77 0.44
N ALA A 66 15.58 4.70 -0.17
CA ALA A 66 14.58 5.51 0.51
C ALA A 66 13.46 4.65 1.14
N ARG A 67 13.02 3.58 0.45
CA ARG A 67 11.95 2.69 0.93
C ARG A 67 12.31 1.90 2.18
N LEU A 68 13.51 1.33 2.23
CA LEU A 68 13.95 0.57 3.41
C LEU A 68 13.99 1.48 4.65
N LEU A 69 14.56 2.66 4.48
CA LEU A 69 14.66 3.64 5.56
C LEU A 69 13.27 4.08 6.04
N GLY A 70 12.37 4.40 5.12
CA GLY A 70 10.97 4.71 5.45
C GLY A 70 10.25 3.58 6.18
N ALA A 71 10.50 2.32 5.82
CA ALA A 71 9.94 1.17 6.52
C ALA A 71 10.47 1.02 7.95
N ILE A 72 11.77 1.27 8.16
CA ILE A 72 12.38 1.27 9.50
C ILE A 72 11.80 2.41 10.35
N VAL A 73 11.73 3.62 9.79
CA VAL A 73 11.11 4.77 10.46
C VAL A 73 9.66 4.48 10.84
N THR A 74 8.88 3.92 9.90
CA THR A 74 7.49 3.54 10.15
C THR A 74 7.39 2.54 11.29
N ALA A 75 8.24 1.51 11.32
CA ALA A 75 8.26 0.52 12.39
C ALA A 75 8.62 1.14 13.75
N VAL A 76 9.62 2.03 13.79
CA VAL A 76 9.98 2.77 15.02
C VAL A 76 8.85 3.69 15.50
N GLN A 77 8.18 4.39 14.58
CA GLN A 77 7.09 5.30 14.91
C GLN A 77 5.79 4.57 15.30
N SER A 78 5.60 3.34 14.81
CA SER A 78 4.39 2.54 15.04
C SER A 78 4.53 1.52 16.17
N VAL A 79 5.65 1.52 16.90
CA VAL A 79 5.91 0.59 18.01
C VAL A 79 4.88 0.69 19.13
N ASP A 80 4.18 1.83 19.22
CA ASP A 80 3.15 2.10 20.23
C ASP A 80 1.74 1.55 19.82
N ASP A 81 1.59 0.97 18.61
CA ASP A 81 0.35 0.33 18.09
C ASP A 81 0.64 -1.12 17.61
N PRO A 82 0.81 -2.08 18.55
CA PRO A 82 1.31 -3.42 18.25
C PRO A 82 0.37 -4.24 17.36
N ASP A 83 -0.95 -4.16 17.57
CA ASP A 83 -1.92 -4.95 16.79
C ASP A 83 -1.88 -4.57 15.30
N ARG A 84 -1.84 -3.27 15.01
CA ARG A 84 -1.75 -2.78 13.63
C ARG A 84 -0.40 -3.11 13.00
N LEU A 85 0.68 -3.02 13.77
CA LEU A 85 2.02 -3.34 13.31
C LEU A 85 2.15 -4.84 12.98
N ASP A 86 1.60 -5.72 13.83
CA ASP A 86 1.60 -7.17 13.62
C ASP A 86 0.87 -7.56 12.33
N GLU A 87 -0.33 -7.01 12.09
CA GLU A 87 -1.08 -7.27 10.85
C GLU A 87 -0.28 -6.82 9.61
N TYR A 88 0.33 -5.64 9.68
CA TYR A 88 1.13 -5.08 8.60
C TYR A 88 2.36 -5.94 8.31
N LEU A 89 3.15 -6.26 9.33
CA LEU A 89 4.37 -7.05 9.21
C LEU A 89 4.09 -8.49 8.76
N THR A 90 2.99 -9.08 9.22
CA THR A 90 2.53 -10.39 8.74
C THR A 90 2.22 -10.34 7.23
N ALA A 91 1.52 -9.31 6.77
CA ALA A 91 1.25 -9.11 5.34
C ALA A 91 2.54 -8.84 4.54
N LEU A 92 3.47 -8.06 5.09
CA LEU A 92 4.76 -7.77 4.47
C LEU A 92 5.64 -9.02 4.34
N GLY A 93 5.66 -9.89 5.36
CA GLY A 93 6.32 -11.18 5.32
C GLY A 93 5.81 -12.07 4.19
N ARG A 94 4.48 -12.16 4.02
CA ARG A 94 3.87 -12.85 2.87
C ARG A 94 4.29 -12.26 1.53
N ASP A 95 4.28 -10.94 1.40
CA ASP A 95 4.70 -10.25 0.18
C ASP A 95 6.20 -10.45 -0.13
N HIS A 96 7.05 -10.56 0.90
CA HIS A 96 8.49 -10.82 0.75
C HIS A 96 8.82 -12.18 0.12
N ARG A 97 7.88 -13.13 0.14
CA ARG A 97 8.05 -14.43 -0.53
C ARG A 97 8.35 -14.28 -2.03
N LYS A 98 7.86 -13.21 -2.68
CA LYS A 98 8.12 -12.93 -4.10
C LYS A 98 9.60 -12.73 -4.42
N PHE A 99 10.41 -12.38 -3.42
CA PHE A 99 11.86 -12.22 -3.55
C PHE A 99 12.61 -13.51 -3.17
N HIS A 100 11.92 -14.55 -2.69
CA HIS A 100 12.53 -15.79 -2.20
C HIS A 100 13.55 -15.56 -1.06
N VAL A 101 13.25 -14.60 -0.18
CA VAL A 101 14.10 -14.33 1.00
C VAL A 101 14.07 -15.53 1.94
N THR A 102 15.24 -15.92 2.46
CA THR A 102 15.35 -16.99 3.48
C THR A 102 15.55 -16.41 4.88
N PRO A 103 15.21 -17.15 5.95
CA PRO A 103 15.43 -16.70 7.33
C PRO A 103 16.86 -16.23 7.60
N GLU A 104 17.87 -16.93 7.07
CA GLU A 104 19.29 -16.58 7.26
C GLU A 104 19.65 -15.23 6.64
N GLN A 105 18.93 -14.80 5.60
CA GLN A 105 19.15 -13.49 4.98
C GLN A 105 18.64 -12.35 5.85
N TYR A 106 17.68 -12.60 6.76
CA TYR A 106 17.29 -11.61 7.77
C TYR A 106 18.44 -11.36 8.75
N ASP A 107 19.23 -12.36 9.13
CA ASP A 107 20.37 -12.14 10.03
C ASP A 107 21.43 -11.23 9.40
N VAL A 108 21.69 -11.41 8.10
CA VAL A 108 22.62 -10.57 7.33
C VAL A 108 22.13 -9.12 7.28
N VAL A 109 20.84 -8.91 7.01
CA VAL A 109 20.23 -7.58 6.99
C VAL A 109 20.30 -6.92 8.37
N GLY A 110 19.99 -7.66 9.43
CA GLY A 110 20.07 -7.17 10.81
C GLY A 110 21.47 -6.72 11.17
N ALA A 111 22.48 -7.56 10.90
CA ALA A 111 23.88 -7.23 11.16
C ALA A 111 24.34 -5.95 10.43
N ALA A 112 23.99 -5.82 9.14
CA ALA A 112 24.35 -4.65 8.35
C ALA A 112 23.65 -3.37 8.85
N LEU A 113 22.39 -3.46 9.32
CA LEU A 113 21.65 -2.33 9.88
C LEU A 113 22.27 -1.85 11.19
N MET A 114 22.57 -2.76 12.11
CA MET A 114 23.20 -2.40 13.39
C MET A 114 24.59 -1.79 13.20
N GLU A 115 25.38 -2.34 12.26
CA GLU A 115 26.70 -1.78 11.93
C GLU A 115 26.57 -0.36 11.36
N ALA A 116 25.58 -0.12 10.49
CA ALA A 116 25.31 1.20 9.93
C ALA A 116 24.89 2.21 11.01
N LEU A 117 23.93 1.86 11.87
CA LEU A 117 23.49 2.74 12.96
C LEU A 117 24.65 3.13 13.87
N ARG A 118 25.44 2.15 14.34
CA ARG A 118 26.61 2.39 15.20
C ARG A 118 27.66 3.26 14.53
N THR A 119 27.94 3.02 13.24
CA THR A 119 28.94 3.79 12.48
C THR A 119 28.57 5.26 12.38
N PHE A 120 27.29 5.57 12.15
CA PHE A 120 26.83 6.95 11.95
C PHE A 120 26.50 7.70 13.24
N ALA A 121 26.10 6.98 14.29
CA ALA A 121 25.91 7.58 15.62
C ALA A 121 27.25 7.83 16.36
N GLY A 122 28.31 7.08 16.02
CA GLY A 122 29.64 7.30 16.57
C GLY A 122 29.71 7.09 18.10
N ASP A 123 30.43 7.97 18.78
CA ASP A 123 30.67 7.87 20.24
C ASP A 123 29.40 8.09 21.09
N GLU A 124 28.33 8.63 20.49
CA GLU A 124 27.03 8.82 21.14
C GLU A 124 26.19 7.52 21.18
N TRP A 125 26.64 6.45 20.52
CA TRP A 125 25.95 5.16 20.52
C TRP A 125 26.15 4.38 21.83
N ALA A 126 25.14 4.42 22.70
CA ALA A 126 25.13 3.71 23.96
C ALA A 126 24.84 2.19 23.77
N PRO A 127 25.38 1.30 24.64
CA PRO A 127 25.09 -0.15 24.60
C PRO A 127 23.60 -0.50 24.65
N GLU A 128 22.80 0.30 25.36
CA GLU A 128 21.35 0.12 25.49
C GLU A 128 20.63 0.30 24.16
N TYR A 129 21.14 1.16 23.27
CA TYR A 129 20.59 1.32 21.91
C TYR A 129 20.84 0.06 21.07
N ASP A 130 21.99 -0.59 21.23
CA ASP A 130 22.30 -1.83 20.50
C ASP A 130 21.30 -2.92 20.83
N GLN A 131 21.01 -3.11 22.11
CA GLN A 131 20.03 -4.10 22.58
C GLN A 131 18.62 -3.76 22.11
N ALA A 132 18.20 -2.50 22.28
CA ALA A 132 16.88 -2.03 21.83
C ALA A 132 16.64 -2.28 20.34
N TRP A 133 17.60 -1.94 19.48
CA TRP A 133 17.48 -2.17 18.05
C TRP A 133 17.52 -3.66 17.68
N ARG A 134 18.33 -4.49 18.35
CA ARG A 134 18.33 -5.94 18.15
C ARG A 134 16.98 -6.56 18.47
N ASP A 135 16.38 -6.18 19.59
CA ASP A 135 15.09 -6.71 20.03
C ASP A 135 13.97 -6.28 19.07
N ALA A 136 13.95 -4.99 18.68
CA ALA A 136 13.00 -4.48 17.70
C ALA A 136 13.13 -5.18 16.34
N TYR A 137 14.36 -5.30 15.82
CA TYR A 137 14.61 -5.98 14.55
C TYR A 137 14.24 -7.47 14.62
N GLY A 138 14.60 -8.15 15.70
CA GLY A 138 14.28 -9.56 15.93
C GLY A 138 12.77 -9.82 15.95
N ALA A 139 12.01 -8.95 16.63
CA ALA A 139 10.54 -9.02 16.63
C ALA A 139 9.96 -8.84 15.22
N ILE A 140 10.41 -7.80 14.49
CA ILE A 140 9.98 -7.53 13.11
C ILE A 140 10.28 -8.72 12.20
N ALA A 141 11.53 -9.21 12.21
CA ALA A 141 11.95 -10.34 11.40
C ALA A 141 11.15 -11.60 11.75
N GLY A 142 10.93 -11.89 13.04
CA GLY A 142 10.15 -13.03 13.50
C GLY A 142 8.70 -13.00 13.01
N ILE A 143 8.03 -11.84 13.09
CA ILE A 143 6.65 -11.69 12.59
C ILE A 143 6.61 -11.88 11.06
N MET A 144 7.56 -11.29 10.33
CA MET A 144 7.63 -11.43 8.88
C MET A 144 7.91 -12.86 8.43
N ILE A 145 8.85 -13.55 9.07
CA ILE A 145 9.17 -14.96 8.79
C ILE A 145 7.94 -15.84 9.03
N LYS A 146 7.29 -15.69 10.20
CA LYS A 146 6.06 -16.41 10.51
C LYS A 146 4.93 -16.10 9.52
N GLY A 147 4.81 -14.85 9.10
CA GLY A 147 3.87 -14.45 8.05
C GLY A 147 4.11 -15.18 6.73
N ALA A 148 5.38 -15.30 6.31
CA ALA A 148 5.77 -16.03 5.11
C ALA A 148 5.50 -17.54 5.23
N GLU A 149 5.81 -18.14 6.38
CA GLU A 149 5.58 -19.56 6.67
C GLU A 149 4.09 -19.92 6.69
N ASN A 150 3.26 -19.07 7.28
CA ASN A 150 1.80 -19.27 7.34
C ASN A 150 1.12 -19.23 5.96
N ASP A 151 1.81 -18.72 4.94
CA ASP A 151 1.32 -18.64 3.56
C ASP A 151 1.96 -19.71 2.67
N ALA A 152 2.71 -20.66 3.23
CA ALA A 152 3.53 -21.63 2.47
C ALA A 152 2.75 -22.43 1.41
N ASP A 153 1.45 -22.66 1.61
CA ASP A 153 0.58 -23.38 0.66
C ASP A 153 0.30 -22.59 -0.62
N ASN A 154 0.47 -21.27 -0.60
CA ASN A 154 0.35 -20.42 -1.78
C ASN A 154 1.70 -20.28 -2.51
N PRO A 155 1.72 -20.02 -3.83
CA PRO A 155 2.96 -19.66 -4.51
C PRO A 155 3.49 -18.31 -4.01
N PRO A 156 4.81 -18.03 -4.16
CA PRO A 156 5.40 -16.73 -3.82
C PRO A 156 4.88 -15.58 -4.69
N TYR A 157 4.39 -15.90 -5.88
CA TYR A 157 3.67 -15.00 -6.80
C TYR A 157 2.90 -15.83 -7.84
N TRP A 158 1.89 -15.21 -8.43
CA TRP A 158 1.07 -15.78 -9.50
C TRP A 158 1.51 -15.23 -10.84
N HIS A 159 1.66 -16.11 -11.83
CA HIS A 159 1.70 -15.67 -13.22
C HIS A 159 0.27 -15.37 -13.68
N ALA A 160 0.05 -14.19 -14.24
CA ALA A 160 -1.23 -13.77 -14.78
C ALA A 160 -1.08 -13.35 -16.25
N GLU A 161 -1.90 -13.93 -17.11
CA GLU A 161 -1.98 -13.59 -18.53
C GLU A 161 -2.73 -12.27 -18.70
N VAL A 162 -2.17 -11.34 -19.47
CA VAL A 162 -2.87 -10.12 -19.89
C VAL A 162 -3.90 -10.50 -20.95
N LEU A 163 -5.18 -10.45 -20.60
CA LEU A 163 -6.28 -10.74 -21.53
C LEU A 163 -6.60 -9.52 -22.40
N PHE A 164 -6.68 -8.35 -21.77
CA PHE A 164 -7.01 -7.10 -22.45
C PHE A 164 -6.10 -5.97 -21.99
N HIS A 165 -5.80 -5.06 -22.93
CA HIS A 165 -5.04 -3.84 -22.71
C HIS A 165 -5.76 -2.70 -23.40
N GLU A 166 -6.45 -1.88 -22.62
CA GLU A 166 -7.26 -0.77 -23.13
C GLU A 166 -6.63 0.56 -22.72
N ARG A 167 -6.16 1.35 -23.69
CA ARG A 167 -5.69 2.72 -23.39
C ARG A 167 -6.88 3.65 -23.18
N ARG A 168 -6.88 4.34 -22.04
CA ARG A 168 -7.86 5.37 -21.68
C ARG A 168 -7.13 6.71 -21.65
N GLY A 169 -7.24 7.49 -22.72
CA GLY A 169 -6.47 8.74 -22.84
C GLY A 169 -4.99 8.51 -23.18
N ARG A 170 -4.13 9.47 -22.81
CA ARG A 170 -2.72 9.50 -23.24
C ARG A 170 -1.78 8.66 -22.37
N ASP A 171 -2.04 8.61 -21.07
CA ASP A 171 -1.13 8.07 -20.08
C ASP A 171 -1.79 7.00 -19.18
N ILE A 172 -3.05 6.65 -19.40
CA ILE A 172 -3.73 5.60 -18.60
C ILE A 172 -4.02 4.39 -19.47
N ALA A 173 -3.86 3.20 -18.88
CA ALA A 173 -4.35 1.95 -19.44
C ALA A 173 -5.10 1.14 -18.38
N VAL A 174 -6.13 0.40 -18.81
CA VAL A 174 -6.78 -0.64 -18.05
C VAL A 174 -6.25 -1.98 -18.56
N LEU A 175 -5.62 -2.73 -17.66
CA LEU A 175 -5.14 -4.08 -17.92
C LEU A 175 -6.10 -5.07 -17.27
N THR A 176 -6.72 -5.94 -18.05
CA THR A 176 -7.44 -7.09 -17.51
C THR A 176 -6.52 -8.29 -17.58
N VAL A 177 -6.23 -8.89 -16.44
CA VAL A 177 -5.36 -10.07 -16.33
C VAL A 177 -6.11 -11.24 -15.73
N ARG A 178 -5.62 -12.45 -15.97
CA ARG A 178 -6.13 -13.67 -15.34
C ARG A 178 -4.98 -14.53 -14.81
N PRO A 179 -4.91 -14.74 -13.49
CA PRO A 179 -3.97 -15.67 -12.88
C PRO A 179 -4.13 -17.09 -13.44
N LEU A 180 -3.01 -17.79 -13.66
CA LEU A 180 -3.00 -19.18 -14.12
C LEU A 180 -3.34 -20.18 -12.99
N GLN A 181 -3.23 -19.74 -11.75
CA GLN A 181 -3.56 -20.51 -10.54
C GLN A 181 -4.62 -19.75 -9.75
N PRO A 182 -5.43 -20.43 -8.92
CA PRO A 182 -6.41 -19.76 -8.06
C PRO A 182 -5.75 -18.67 -7.21
N LEU A 183 -6.33 -17.48 -7.24
CA LEU A 183 -5.88 -16.30 -6.51
C LEU A 183 -7.07 -15.66 -5.83
N GLU A 184 -7.20 -15.87 -4.52
CA GLU A 184 -8.24 -15.25 -3.72
C GLU A 184 -7.83 -13.85 -3.29
N PHE A 185 -8.75 -12.90 -3.42
CA PHE A 185 -8.56 -11.54 -2.92
C PHE A 185 -9.92 -10.94 -2.53
N ARG A 186 -9.90 -9.75 -1.91
CA ARG A 186 -11.11 -8.98 -1.59
C ARG A 186 -11.10 -7.65 -2.32
N ALA A 187 -12.29 -7.13 -2.63
CA ALA A 187 -12.44 -5.80 -3.21
C ALA A 187 -11.76 -4.75 -2.32
N GLY A 188 -11.03 -3.82 -2.96
CA GLY A 188 -10.23 -2.80 -2.28
C GLY A 188 -8.81 -3.22 -1.89
N GLN A 189 -8.42 -4.49 -2.11
CA GLN A 189 -7.03 -4.91 -2.01
C GLN A 189 -6.19 -4.52 -3.23
N TYR A 190 -4.87 -4.54 -3.03
CA TYR A 190 -3.88 -4.25 -4.06
C TYR A 190 -2.86 -5.38 -4.20
N PHE A 191 -2.12 -5.33 -5.30
CA PHE A 191 -1.11 -6.30 -5.66
C PHE A 191 0.20 -5.59 -6.01
N SER A 192 1.34 -6.20 -5.70
CA SER A 192 2.60 -5.83 -6.35
C SER A 192 2.69 -6.52 -7.70
N LEU A 193 2.91 -5.74 -8.77
CA LEU A 193 3.06 -6.21 -10.14
C LEU A 193 4.51 -6.09 -10.60
N GLU A 194 5.00 -7.13 -11.26
CA GLU A 194 6.24 -7.14 -12.05
C GLU A 194 5.92 -7.48 -13.52
N CYS A 195 6.59 -6.80 -14.45
CA CYS A 195 6.53 -7.11 -15.87
C CYS A 195 7.93 -7.38 -16.44
N LYS A 196 8.02 -8.20 -17.49
CA LYS A 196 9.31 -8.56 -18.13
C LYS A 196 10.11 -7.38 -18.65
N HIS A 197 9.45 -6.26 -18.94
CA HIS A 197 10.08 -5.04 -19.48
C HIS A 197 10.87 -4.29 -18.41
N GLN A 198 10.64 -4.57 -17.12
CA GLN A 198 11.31 -3.99 -15.96
C GLN A 198 11.49 -5.07 -14.87
N PRO A 199 12.39 -6.05 -15.09
CA PRO A 199 12.53 -7.20 -14.21
C PRO A 199 12.98 -6.79 -12.81
N ARG A 200 12.50 -7.51 -11.79
CA ARG A 200 12.74 -7.28 -10.35
C ARG A 200 12.22 -5.95 -9.80
N LEU A 201 11.53 -5.15 -10.62
CA LEU A 201 10.96 -3.89 -10.18
C LEU A 201 9.45 -4.04 -9.96
N TRP A 202 9.07 -4.19 -8.70
CA TRP A 202 7.68 -4.37 -8.29
C TRP A 202 7.01 -3.01 -8.00
N ARG A 203 5.78 -2.83 -8.47
CA ARG A 203 4.95 -1.66 -8.14
C ARG A 203 3.54 -2.06 -7.76
N VAL A 204 3.00 -1.34 -6.77
CA VAL A 204 1.68 -1.63 -6.22
C VAL A 204 0.61 -1.03 -7.11
N TYR A 205 -0.42 -1.83 -7.41
CA TYR A 205 -1.64 -1.41 -8.09
C TYR A 205 -2.86 -2.05 -7.43
N SER A 206 -3.88 -1.26 -7.15
CA SER A 206 -5.14 -1.76 -6.60
C SER A 206 -5.94 -2.53 -7.65
N ALA A 207 -6.61 -3.61 -7.24
CA ALA A 207 -7.60 -4.25 -8.09
C ALA A 207 -8.77 -3.29 -8.32
N ALA A 208 -9.22 -3.19 -9.57
CA ALA A 208 -10.28 -2.29 -10.01
C ALA A 208 -11.66 -2.95 -10.11
N ASN A 209 -11.75 -4.23 -9.73
CA ASN A 209 -12.97 -5.02 -9.71
C ASN A 209 -13.06 -5.90 -8.46
N ALA A 210 -14.27 -6.28 -8.09
CA ALA A 210 -14.50 -7.32 -7.08
C ALA A 210 -14.11 -8.70 -7.64
N PRO A 211 -13.77 -9.70 -6.80
CA PRO A 211 -13.42 -11.04 -7.27
C PRO A 211 -14.50 -11.63 -8.20
N ARG A 212 -14.13 -11.97 -9.44
CA ARG A 212 -15.04 -12.49 -10.48
C ARG A 212 -14.88 -14.01 -10.61
N LYS A 213 -15.92 -14.68 -11.11
CA LYS A 213 -15.93 -16.14 -11.31
C LYS A 213 -14.89 -16.64 -12.30
N ASP A 214 -14.52 -15.80 -13.27
CA ASP A 214 -13.52 -16.11 -14.29
C ASP A 214 -12.07 -15.84 -13.81
N GLY A 215 -11.89 -15.38 -12.57
CA GLY A 215 -10.60 -15.03 -11.99
C GLY A 215 -9.97 -13.76 -12.57
N SER A 216 -10.70 -12.99 -13.39
CA SER A 216 -10.14 -11.77 -13.99
C SER A 216 -9.95 -10.65 -12.97
N ILE A 217 -8.86 -9.91 -13.12
CA ILE A 217 -8.48 -8.76 -12.31
C ILE A 217 -8.14 -7.59 -13.23
N ASP A 218 -8.79 -6.46 -13.01
CA ASP A 218 -8.56 -5.21 -13.73
C ASP A 218 -7.58 -4.34 -12.93
N PHE A 219 -6.57 -3.78 -13.59
CA PHE A 219 -5.64 -2.81 -13.02
C PHE A 219 -5.67 -1.52 -13.83
N HIS A 220 -5.95 -0.40 -13.16
CA HIS A 220 -5.89 0.91 -13.79
C HIS A 220 -4.52 1.54 -13.53
N VAL A 221 -3.75 1.73 -14.60
CA VAL A 221 -2.35 2.16 -14.51
C VAL A 221 -2.19 3.51 -15.18
N ARG A 222 -1.72 4.51 -14.44
CA ARG A 222 -1.25 5.78 -15.00
C ARG A 222 0.27 5.77 -15.16
N ALA A 223 0.75 6.10 -16.36
CA ALA A 223 2.15 6.30 -16.66
C ALA A 223 2.62 7.63 -16.08
N VAL A 224 3.24 7.57 -14.89
CA VAL A 224 3.98 8.72 -14.34
C VAL A 224 5.32 8.87 -15.04
N GLY A 225 5.68 10.09 -15.45
CA GLY A 225 6.84 10.50 -16.27
C GLY A 225 7.98 9.47 -16.42
N ALA A 226 9.08 9.63 -15.66
CA ALA A 226 10.22 8.70 -15.65
C ALA A 226 9.91 7.36 -14.93
N GLY A 227 8.63 7.03 -14.71
CA GLY A 227 8.18 5.81 -14.06
C GLY A 227 8.40 4.60 -14.94
N TRP A 228 9.40 3.79 -14.57
CA TRP A 228 9.83 2.62 -15.33
C TRP A 228 8.73 1.58 -15.52
N VAL A 229 8.11 1.11 -14.43
CA VAL A 229 7.08 0.05 -14.47
C VAL A 229 5.76 0.59 -15.04
N SER A 230 5.29 1.74 -14.56
CA SER A 230 4.03 2.34 -15.02
C SER A 230 4.06 2.64 -16.52
N SER A 231 5.16 3.20 -17.03
CA SER A 231 5.31 3.43 -18.47
C SER A 231 5.40 2.13 -19.26
N ALA A 232 6.05 1.09 -18.72
CA ALA A 232 6.10 -0.22 -19.38
C ALA A 232 4.71 -0.88 -19.44
N LEU A 233 3.96 -0.88 -18.34
CA LEU A 233 2.59 -1.40 -18.27
C LEU A 233 1.66 -0.67 -19.26
N VAL A 234 1.72 0.65 -19.34
CA VAL A 234 0.85 1.44 -20.22
C VAL A 234 1.27 1.37 -21.69
N ARG A 235 2.58 1.38 -21.99
CA ARG A 235 3.07 1.61 -23.37
C ARG A 235 3.69 0.39 -24.04
N LYS A 236 4.09 -0.64 -23.29
CA LYS A 236 4.86 -1.79 -23.82
C LYS A 236 4.18 -3.14 -23.66
N VAL A 237 3.48 -3.36 -22.56
CA VAL A 237 2.75 -4.62 -22.30
C VAL A 237 1.65 -4.82 -23.34
N LYS A 238 1.45 -6.07 -23.75
CA LYS A 238 0.47 -6.48 -24.76
C LYS A 238 -0.37 -7.66 -24.26
N PRO A 239 -1.59 -7.85 -24.79
CA PRO A 239 -2.34 -9.07 -24.57
C PRO A 239 -1.52 -10.33 -24.90
N GLY A 240 -1.71 -11.39 -24.12
CA GLY A 240 -0.96 -12.64 -24.16
C GLY A 240 0.39 -12.61 -23.41
N GLU A 241 0.86 -11.45 -22.96
CA GLU A 241 2.05 -11.39 -22.08
C GLU A 241 1.71 -11.81 -20.64
N MET A 242 2.72 -12.26 -19.91
CA MET A 242 2.60 -12.63 -18.50
C MET A 242 3.07 -11.48 -17.60
N LEU A 243 2.27 -11.16 -16.59
CA LEU A 243 2.66 -10.39 -15.42
C LEU A 243 2.86 -11.33 -14.23
N ARG A 244 3.68 -10.92 -13.27
CA ARG A 244 3.74 -11.56 -11.96
C ARG A 244 3.01 -10.70 -10.95
N LEU A 245 2.11 -11.31 -10.20
CA LEU A 245 1.34 -10.69 -9.12
C LEU A 245 1.81 -11.31 -7.80
N ALA A 246 2.27 -10.48 -6.87
CA ALA A 246 2.52 -10.93 -5.49
C ALA A 246 1.19 -11.18 -4.76
N ALA A 247 1.27 -11.68 -3.51
CA ALA A 247 0.09 -11.87 -2.68
C ALA A 247 -0.72 -10.56 -2.52
N PRO A 248 -2.07 -10.64 -2.44
CA PRO A 248 -2.90 -9.47 -2.23
C PRO A 248 -2.70 -8.88 -0.84
N MET A 249 -2.65 -7.56 -0.77
CA MET A 249 -2.45 -6.79 0.45
C MET A 249 -3.51 -5.68 0.58
N GLY A 250 -3.57 -5.06 1.76
CA GLY A 250 -4.46 -3.94 2.05
C GLY A 250 -5.72 -4.33 2.83
N SER A 251 -6.21 -3.37 3.60
CA SER A 251 -7.34 -3.50 4.53
C SER A 251 -8.51 -2.56 4.21
N MET A 252 -8.45 -1.85 3.07
CA MET A 252 -9.50 -0.96 2.56
C MET A 252 -10.67 -1.76 1.96
N VAL A 253 -11.27 -2.63 2.78
CA VAL A 253 -12.36 -3.54 2.41
C VAL A 253 -13.67 -3.11 3.07
N LEU A 254 -14.81 -3.52 2.51
CA LEU A 254 -16.12 -3.23 3.11
C LEU A 254 -16.35 -4.04 4.39
N ASP A 255 -16.94 -3.41 5.41
CA ASP A 255 -17.57 -4.14 6.50
C ASP A 255 -19.01 -4.53 6.07
N ARG A 256 -19.23 -5.83 5.90
CA ARG A 256 -20.54 -6.38 5.50
C ARG A 256 -21.60 -6.29 6.61
N ARG A 257 -21.20 -6.06 7.86
CA ARG A 257 -22.11 -5.89 9.00
C ARG A 257 -22.57 -4.44 9.16
N SER A 258 -21.81 -3.49 8.60
CA SER A 258 -22.17 -2.07 8.65
C SER A 258 -23.40 -1.78 7.78
N THR A 259 -24.36 -1.06 8.37
CA THR A 259 -25.54 -0.53 7.70
C THR A 259 -25.43 0.95 7.37
N ARG A 260 -24.27 1.58 7.64
CA ARG A 260 -24.05 3.02 7.43
C ARG A 260 -23.90 3.35 5.95
N ASP A 261 -24.30 4.54 5.54
CA ASP A 261 -24.05 5.01 4.19
C ASP A 261 -22.54 5.20 3.94
N ILE A 262 -22.15 5.19 2.67
CA ILE A 262 -20.74 5.17 2.25
C ILE A 262 -20.40 6.44 1.49
N VAL A 263 -19.26 7.03 1.82
CA VAL A 263 -18.65 8.11 1.02
C VAL A 263 -17.31 7.64 0.48
N CYS A 264 -17.18 7.62 -0.84
CA CYS A 264 -15.96 7.31 -1.55
C CYS A 264 -15.37 8.59 -2.14
N VAL A 265 -14.08 8.85 -1.90
CA VAL A 265 -13.36 9.98 -2.46
C VAL A 265 -12.19 9.45 -3.29
N ALA A 266 -12.27 9.63 -4.60
CA ALA A 266 -11.32 9.06 -5.56
C ALA A 266 -10.64 10.16 -6.38
N GLY A 267 -9.31 10.16 -6.43
CA GLY A 267 -8.52 11.06 -7.30
C GLY A 267 -7.78 10.28 -8.38
N GLY A 268 -8.02 10.61 -9.67
CA GLY A 268 -7.33 9.97 -10.79
C GLY A 268 -7.46 8.44 -10.80
N THR A 269 -6.35 7.70 -10.79
CA THR A 269 -6.37 6.22 -10.74
C THR A 269 -6.74 5.65 -9.37
N GLY A 270 -6.86 6.48 -8.33
CA GLY A 270 -7.48 6.10 -7.05
C GLY A 270 -8.95 5.67 -7.19
N LEU A 271 -9.55 5.87 -8.37
CA LEU A 271 -10.84 5.27 -8.70
C LEU A 271 -10.81 3.72 -8.73
N ALA A 272 -9.66 3.09 -8.97
CA ALA A 272 -9.56 1.62 -9.07
C ALA A 272 -10.13 0.89 -7.86
N PRO A 273 -9.60 1.04 -6.63
CA PRO A 273 -10.13 0.29 -5.49
C PRO A 273 -11.58 0.69 -5.18
N ILE A 274 -11.98 1.95 -5.42
CA ILE A 274 -13.36 2.40 -5.25
C ILE A 274 -14.32 1.65 -6.19
N LYS A 275 -13.94 1.45 -7.46
CA LYS A 275 -14.71 0.62 -8.39
C LYS A 275 -14.83 -0.82 -7.92
N ALA A 276 -13.77 -1.40 -7.37
CA ALA A 276 -13.85 -2.75 -6.83
C ALA A 276 -14.88 -2.85 -5.70
N LEU A 277 -14.89 -1.89 -4.78
CA LEU A 277 -15.85 -1.84 -3.66
C LEU A 277 -17.28 -1.65 -4.16
N ILE A 278 -17.50 -0.76 -5.13
CA ILE A 278 -18.82 -0.56 -5.76
C ILE A 278 -19.28 -1.83 -6.46
N GLU A 279 -18.41 -2.48 -7.25
CA GLU A 279 -18.73 -3.75 -7.93
C GLU A 279 -19.10 -4.84 -6.92
N GLU A 280 -18.43 -4.90 -5.76
CA GLU A 280 -18.81 -5.82 -4.67
C GLU A 280 -20.21 -5.50 -4.12
N LEU A 281 -20.50 -4.21 -3.85
CA LEU A 281 -21.81 -3.78 -3.34
C LEU A 281 -22.96 -4.10 -4.27
N THR A 282 -22.77 -4.09 -5.60
CA THR A 282 -23.83 -4.47 -6.55
C THR A 282 -24.45 -5.84 -6.27
N ARG A 283 -23.67 -6.75 -5.68
CA ARG A 283 -24.08 -8.13 -5.42
C ARG A 283 -25.11 -8.22 -4.29
N TYR A 284 -25.03 -7.37 -3.26
CA TYR A 284 -25.84 -7.52 -2.05
C TYR A 284 -26.40 -6.22 -1.46
N ASN A 285 -25.90 -5.04 -1.83
CA ASN A 285 -26.38 -3.79 -1.25
C ASN A 285 -27.82 -3.49 -1.70
N ARG A 286 -28.68 -3.18 -0.74
CA ARG A 286 -30.09 -2.85 -0.97
C ARG A 286 -30.55 -1.57 -0.28
N THR A 287 -29.80 -1.11 0.73
CA THR A 287 -30.27 -0.06 1.65
C THR A 287 -29.27 1.08 1.86
N ARG A 288 -27.97 0.84 1.65
CA ARG A 288 -26.92 1.84 1.92
C ARG A 288 -26.81 2.78 0.73
N TRP A 289 -26.91 4.08 0.96
CA TRP A 289 -26.53 5.09 -0.01
C TRP A 289 -25.01 5.12 -0.19
N VAL A 290 -24.57 5.33 -1.42
CA VAL A 290 -23.16 5.42 -1.77
C VAL A 290 -22.93 6.70 -2.56
N HIS A 291 -22.08 7.57 -2.04
CA HIS A 291 -21.67 8.82 -2.68
C HIS A 291 -20.24 8.69 -3.18
N VAL A 292 -20.01 8.84 -4.48
CA VAL A 292 -18.67 8.78 -5.07
C VAL A 292 -18.28 10.16 -5.57
N PHE A 293 -17.36 10.81 -4.86
CA PHE A 293 -16.70 12.02 -5.31
C PHE A 293 -15.47 11.63 -6.12
N TYR A 294 -15.51 11.88 -7.43
CA TYR A 294 -14.44 11.50 -8.34
C TYR A 294 -13.79 12.74 -8.96
N GLY A 295 -12.53 12.98 -8.61
CA GLY A 295 -11.83 14.22 -8.96
C GLY A 295 -10.61 14.01 -9.84
N ALA A 296 -10.38 15.02 -10.68
CA ALA A 296 -9.20 15.19 -11.51
C ALA A 296 -8.84 16.67 -11.62
N ARG A 297 -7.69 16.98 -12.24
CA ARG A 297 -7.34 18.37 -12.58
C ARG A 297 -8.22 18.86 -13.73
N ASP A 298 -8.24 18.08 -14.80
CA ASP A 298 -8.98 18.35 -16.04
C ASP A 298 -10.00 17.24 -16.34
N ARG A 299 -11.05 17.56 -17.11
CA ARG A 299 -12.11 16.59 -17.44
C ARG A 299 -11.61 15.35 -18.18
N ASP A 300 -10.52 15.46 -18.94
CA ASP A 300 -9.91 14.36 -19.69
C ASP A 300 -9.31 13.29 -18.75
N ASP A 301 -8.94 13.69 -17.53
CA ASP A 301 -8.41 12.80 -16.51
C ASP A 301 -9.50 12.08 -15.71
N LEU A 302 -10.77 12.40 -15.93
CA LEU A 302 -11.93 11.62 -15.45
C LEU A 302 -12.19 10.40 -16.37
N TYR A 303 -11.12 9.66 -16.68
CA TYR A 303 -11.00 8.68 -17.76
C TYR A 303 -12.01 7.52 -17.75
N ASP A 304 -12.60 7.22 -16.60
CA ASP A 304 -13.57 6.14 -16.42
C ASP A 304 -14.92 6.61 -15.86
N LEU A 305 -15.16 7.92 -15.85
CA LEU A 305 -16.45 8.52 -15.50
C LEU A 305 -17.61 7.92 -16.31
N PRO A 306 -17.49 7.64 -17.64
CA PRO A 306 -18.58 6.98 -18.37
C PRO A 306 -18.96 5.61 -17.82
N ALA A 307 -18.00 4.80 -17.35
CA ALA A 307 -18.29 3.50 -16.75
C ALA A 307 -18.96 3.66 -15.38
N LEU A 308 -18.48 4.62 -14.59
CA LEU A 308 -19.06 4.93 -13.28
C LEU A 308 -20.50 5.46 -13.39
N ASN A 309 -20.79 6.30 -14.39
CA ASN A 309 -22.15 6.78 -14.68
C ASN A 309 -23.08 5.63 -15.13
N ARG A 310 -22.58 4.66 -15.89
CA ARG A 310 -23.37 3.45 -16.23
C ARG A 310 -23.75 2.65 -14.98
N LEU A 311 -22.84 2.54 -14.01
CA LEU A 311 -23.15 1.92 -12.72
C LEU A 311 -24.21 2.73 -11.97
N ALA A 312 -24.06 4.05 -11.84
CA ALA A 312 -25.03 4.91 -11.16
C ALA A 312 -26.44 4.81 -11.80
N ASN A 313 -26.52 4.78 -13.13
CA ASN A 313 -27.78 4.60 -13.85
C ASN A 313 -28.44 3.23 -13.60
N SER A 314 -27.65 2.21 -13.25
CA SER A 314 -28.14 0.85 -12.99
C SER A 314 -28.53 0.62 -11.53
N TYR A 315 -28.00 1.44 -10.61
CA TYR A 315 -28.13 1.25 -9.17
C TYR A 315 -28.57 2.57 -8.50
N PRO A 316 -29.87 2.74 -8.17
CA PRO A 316 -30.41 3.99 -7.64
C PRO A 316 -29.80 4.47 -6.31
N TRP A 317 -29.16 3.58 -5.56
CA TRP A 317 -28.47 3.90 -4.31
C TRP A 317 -27.06 4.50 -4.53
N LEU A 318 -26.56 4.52 -5.77
CA LEU A 318 -25.24 5.03 -6.13
C LEU A 318 -25.34 6.41 -6.78
N SER A 319 -24.67 7.39 -6.17
CA SER A 319 -24.52 8.74 -6.72
C SER A 319 -23.05 9.01 -7.05
N VAL A 320 -22.82 9.77 -8.12
CA VAL A 320 -21.50 10.09 -8.64
C VAL A 320 -21.41 11.59 -8.83
N VAL A 321 -20.45 12.21 -8.15
CA VAL A 321 -20.19 13.65 -8.16
C VAL A 321 -18.80 13.85 -8.77
N PRO A 322 -18.69 14.11 -10.08
CA PRO A 322 -17.41 14.40 -10.69
C PRO A 322 -16.97 15.82 -10.38
N ALA A 323 -15.68 16.02 -10.13
CA ALA A 323 -15.10 17.33 -9.85
C ALA A 323 -13.81 17.60 -10.64
N CYS A 324 -13.63 18.82 -11.10
CA CYS A 324 -12.36 19.29 -11.68
C CYS A 324 -11.79 20.46 -10.88
N SER A 325 -10.48 20.48 -10.65
CA SER A 325 -9.82 21.57 -9.91
C SER A 325 -9.21 22.65 -10.82
N GLU A 326 -8.91 22.34 -12.09
CA GLU A 326 -8.18 23.22 -13.01
C GLU A 326 -8.94 23.47 -14.34
N ASP A 327 -10.11 22.84 -14.54
CA ASP A 327 -10.96 23.00 -15.72
C ASP A 327 -12.25 23.79 -15.40
N PHE A 328 -12.17 25.11 -15.51
CA PHE A 328 -13.27 26.03 -15.17
C PHE A 328 -14.48 25.95 -16.10
N GLU A 329 -14.35 25.31 -17.26
CA GLU A 329 -15.47 25.09 -18.18
C GLU A 329 -16.22 23.79 -17.86
N PHE A 330 -15.70 22.96 -16.96
CA PHE A 330 -16.31 21.69 -16.59
C PHE A 330 -17.65 21.94 -15.90
N GLN A 331 -18.70 21.28 -16.40
CA GLN A 331 -20.08 21.49 -15.93
C GLN A 331 -20.42 20.73 -14.64
N GLY A 332 -19.49 19.96 -14.08
CA GLY A 332 -19.64 19.30 -12.78
C GLY A 332 -19.14 20.18 -11.63
N GLU A 333 -18.80 19.57 -10.50
CA GLU A 333 -18.26 20.29 -9.35
C GLU A 333 -16.89 20.90 -9.66
N GLN A 334 -16.63 22.05 -9.04
CA GLN A 334 -15.38 22.79 -9.17
C GLN A 334 -14.61 22.80 -7.84
N GLY A 335 -13.28 22.75 -7.93
CA GLY A 335 -12.36 22.87 -6.80
C GLY A 335 -11.74 21.55 -6.34
N ASN A 336 -10.97 21.62 -5.24
CA ASN A 336 -10.31 20.46 -4.67
C ASN A 336 -11.34 19.49 -4.07
N LEU A 337 -11.10 18.18 -4.19
CA LEU A 337 -12.05 17.16 -3.71
C LEU A 337 -12.42 17.30 -2.23
N ASN A 338 -11.49 17.66 -1.37
CA ASN A 338 -11.77 17.84 0.06
C ASN A 338 -12.79 18.97 0.31
N GLU A 339 -12.70 20.07 -0.46
CA GLU A 339 -13.66 21.18 -0.39
C GLU A 339 -15.01 20.80 -0.97
N VAL A 340 -15.02 20.06 -2.09
CA VAL A 340 -16.25 19.55 -2.72
C VAL A 340 -16.99 18.64 -1.75
N VAL A 341 -16.31 17.65 -1.18
CA VAL A 341 -16.87 16.71 -0.20
C VAL A 341 -17.45 17.47 1.00
N ALA A 342 -16.76 18.49 1.51
CA ALA A 342 -17.23 19.27 2.66
C ALA A 342 -18.59 19.97 2.43
N ARG A 343 -18.89 20.39 1.19
CA ARG A 343 -20.16 21.06 0.85
C ARG A 343 -21.39 20.17 0.96
N TYR A 344 -21.21 18.86 0.88
CA TYR A 344 -22.30 17.88 0.81
C TYR A 344 -22.60 17.21 2.17
N GLY A 345 -21.81 17.49 3.21
CA GLY A 345 -22.02 16.94 4.56
C GLY A 345 -23.33 17.41 5.20
N PRO A 346 -23.66 16.93 6.41
CA PRO A 346 -22.78 16.27 7.40
C PRO A 346 -22.41 14.82 7.08
N TRP A 347 -21.26 14.38 7.61
CA TRP A 347 -20.65 13.09 7.27
C TRP A 347 -20.37 12.15 8.45
N GLN A 348 -20.72 12.54 9.67
CA GLN A 348 -20.27 11.85 10.87
C GLN A 348 -20.75 10.38 10.92
N ASP A 349 -21.89 10.07 10.32
CA ASP A 349 -22.51 8.74 10.31
C ASP A 349 -22.18 7.85 9.10
N HIS A 350 -21.15 8.19 8.33
CA HIS A 350 -20.76 7.44 7.14
C HIS A 350 -19.48 6.63 7.33
N ASP A 351 -19.35 5.54 6.57
CA ASP A 351 -18.07 4.86 6.36
C ASP A 351 -17.36 5.52 5.15
N PHE A 352 -16.07 5.83 5.28
CA PHE A 352 -15.29 6.54 4.26
C PHE A 352 -14.24 5.65 3.60
N PHE A 353 -14.09 5.83 2.29
CA PHE A 353 -13.03 5.20 1.49
C PHE A 353 -12.33 6.27 0.63
N VAL A 354 -11.05 6.54 0.90
CA VAL A 354 -10.30 7.64 0.26
C VAL A 354 -9.08 7.10 -0.50
N SER A 355 -9.00 7.36 -1.79
CA SER A 355 -7.96 6.79 -2.66
C SER A 355 -7.50 7.78 -3.73
N GLY A 356 -6.19 8.00 -3.87
CA GLY A 356 -5.62 8.89 -4.88
C GLY A 356 -4.21 9.34 -4.54
N SER A 357 -3.83 10.55 -4.98
CA SER A 357 -2.49 11.08 -4.70
C SER A 357 -2.29 11.34 -3.20
N PRO A 358 -1.06 11.24 -2.66
CA PRO A 358 -0.80 11.47 -1.23
C PRO A 358 -1.30 12.83 -0.74
N GLY A 359 -1.11 13.89 -1.54
CA GLY A 359 -1.62 15.22 -1.23
C GLY A 359 -3.15 15.28 -1.14
N MET A 360 -3.86 14.62 -2.06
CA MET A 360 -5.33 14.57 -2.05
C MET A 360 -5.85 13.81 -0.82
N VAL A 361 -5.26 12.65 -0.52
CA VAL A 361 -5.63 11.84 0.65
C VAL A 361 -5.41 12.65 1.92
N ARG A 362 -4.22 13.24 2.13
CA ARG A 362 -3.92 14.05 3.32
C ARG A 362 -4.87 15.23 3.50
N ASN A 363 -5.15 15.98 2.42
CA ASN A 363 -6.08 17.11 2.48
C ASN A 363 -7.50 16.65 2.83
N THR A 364 -7.96 15.53 2.27
CA THR A 364 -9.27 14.95 2.56
C THR A 364 -9.35 14.51 4.02
N LEU A 365 -8.36 13.77 4.52
CA LEU A 365 -8.31 13.32 5.92
C LEU A 365 -8.34 14.50 6.90
N ARG A 366 -7.59 15.58 6.63
CA ARG A 366 -7.63 16.81 7.45
C ARG A 366 -9.04 17.41 7.49
N THR A 367 -9.67 17.57 6.33
CA THR A 367 -11.05 18.10 6.26
C THR A 367 -12.05 17.19 6.98
N LEU A 368 -11.94 15.86 6.85
CA LEU A 368 -12.81 14.93 7.57
C LEU A 368 -12.62 14.99 9.09
N ALA A 369 -11.39 15.22 9.56
CA ALA A 369 -11.11 15.43 10.97
C ALA A 369 -11.73 16.75 11.49
N GLU A 370 -11.64 17.84 10.71
CA GLU A 370 -12.32 19.12 11.02
C GLU A 370 -13.85 18.95 11.07
N MET A 371 -14.41 18.09 10.22
CA MET A 371 -15.83 17.72 10.22
C MET A 371 -16.20 16.68 11.30
N GLN A 372 -15.25 16.28 12.14
CA GLN A 372 -15.41 15.32 13.23
C GLN A 372 -15.88 13.93 12.77
N VAL A 373 -15.46 13.49 11.59
CA VAL A 373 -15.68 12.11 11.14
C VAL A 373 -14.78 11.18 11.96
N PRO A 374 -15.32 10.13 12.62
CA PRO A 374 -14.52 9.23 13.44
C PRO A 374 -13.43 8.52 12.62
N ALA A 375 -12.17 8.63 13.04
CA ALA A 375 -11.03 8.08 12.31
C ALA A 375 -11.16 6.57 12.00
N MET A 376 -11.74 5.80 12.93
CA MET A 376 -12.02 4.36 12.75
C MET A 376 -12.98 4.04 11.58
N ARG A 377 -13.75 5.03 11.10
CA ARG A 377 -14.67 4.90 9.96
C ARG A 377 -14.02 5.26 8.63
N ILE A 378 -12.78 5.76 8.65
CA ILE A 378 -12.09 6.23 7.45
C ILE A 378 -11.04 5.20 7.05
N LYS A 379 -11.24 4.58 5.88
CA LYS A 379 -10.25 3.73 5.23
C LYS A 379 -9.65 4.47 4.06
N TYR A 380 -8.35 4.36 3.87
CA TYR A 380 -7.66 5.10 2.83
C TYR A 380 -6.41 4.37 2.37
N ASP A 381 -5.92 4.74 1.19
CA ASP A 381 -4.63 4.23 0.72
C ASP A 381 -3.48 4.78 1.55
N ALA A 382 -2.64 3.90 2.07
CA ALA A 382 -1.32 4.25 2.57
C ALA A 382 -0.32 4.25 1.40
N PHE A 383 -0.39 5.26 0.53
CA PHE A 383 0.63 5.45 -0.50
C PHE A 383 1.64 6.48 -0.04
N GLY A 384 2.84 6.01 0.32
CA GLY A 384 4.11 6.76 0.28
C GLY A 384 4.14 8.07 1.07
N ASP A 385 4.99 8.07 2.10
CA ASP A 385 5.34 9.20 2.97
C ASP A 385 4.35 9.39 4.14
N LEU A 386 4.29 8.37 5.01
CA LEU A 386 4.21 8.63 6.45
C LEU A 386 5.61 8.91 6.96
#